data_AF-A0A356IMU0-F1
#
_entry.id   AF-A0A356IMU0-F1
#
_cell.length_a   1.000
_cell.length_b   1.000
_cell.length_c   1.000
_cell.angle_alpha   90.00
_cell.angle_beta   90.00
_cell.angle_gamma   90.00
#
_symmetry.space_group_name_H-M   'P 1'
#
loop_
_entity.id
_entity.type
_entity.pdbx_description
1 polymer ?
#
loop_
_entity_poly.entity_id
_entity_poly.type
_entity_poly.pdbx_seq_one_letter_code
_entity_poly.pdbx_strand_id
1 'polypeptide(L)'
;MNNPQALSGKTLLLVTMILLAGLAARSYKAGQIEKIPHDDVISYMVATAHLDDYHQTISDLQAEPRWLENRVWRDYLRPGPEPMAASLAETIHNLQQHDIHPPVYFLWLNLVLRALPDTGPWSGWLSNAVFYVLNGILLFQLG
;
A
#
# COMPACT_ATOMS: atom_id res chain seq x y z
N MET A 1 17.75 -21.46 -27.58
CA MET A 1 17.24 -21.97 -26.28
C MET A 1 18.21 -21.50 -25.22
N ASN A 2 17.87 -20.43 -24.49
CA ASN A 2 18.73 -19.89 -23.45
C ASN A 2 18.74 -20.84 -22.26
N ASN A 3 19.88 -21.44 -21.96
CA ASN A 3 20.10 -22.13 -20.70
C ASN A 3 20.08 -21.06 -19.60
N PRO A 4 19.17 -21.11 -18.61
CA PRO A 4 19.32 -20.27 -17.43
C PRO A 4 20.63 -20.69 -16.76
N GLN A 5 21.63 -19.81 -16.77
CA GLN A 5 22.85 -20.03 -15.98
C GLN A 5 22.42 -20.14 -14.53
N ALA A 6 22.53 -21.32 -13.94
CA ALA A 6 22.25 -21.51 -12.54
C ALA A 6 23.15 -20.56 -11.72
N LEU A 7 22.54 -19.73 -10.88
CA LEU A 7 23.26 -18.80 -10.00
C LEU A 7 24.29 -19.58 -9.20
N SER A 8 25.57 -19.17 -9.28
CA SER A 8 26.62 -19.79 -8.47
C SER A 8 26.29 -19.65 -6.98
N GLY A 9 26.74 -20.59 -6.14
CA GLY A 9 26.49 -20.52 -4.69
C GLY A 9 26.99 -19.22 -4.05
N LYS A 10 28.06 -18.61 -4.60
CA LYS A 10 28.57 -17.30 -4.15
C LYS A 10 27.63 -16.16 -4.53
N THR A 11 27.08 -16.20 -5.74
CA THR A 11 26.10 -15.22 -6.20
C THR A 11 24.83 -15.31 -5.35
N LEU A 12 24.30 -16.52 -5.13
CA LEU A 12 23.12 -16.72 -4.30
C LEU A 12 23.32 -16.16 -2.88
N LEU A 13 24.48 -16.46 -2.26
CA LEU A 13 24.82 -15.92 -0.94
C LEU A 13 24.84 -14.40 -0.92
N LEU A 14 25.45 -13.75 -1.92
CA LEU A 14 25.50 -12.30 -2.03
C LEU A 14 24.09 -11.70 -2.17
N VAL A 15 23.25 -12.27 -3.04
CA VAL A 15 21.86 -11.85 -3.23
C VAL A 15 21.08 -11.95 -1.92
N THR A 16 21.19 -13.09 -1.23
CA THR A 16 20.53 -13.30 0.06
C THR A 16 20.99 -12.26 1.09
N MET A 17 22.30 -11.98 1.19
CA MET A 17 22.80 -10.96 2.13
C MET A 17 22.27 -9.57 1.80
N ILE A 18 22.24 -9.18 0.52
CA ILE A 18 21.70 -7.89 0.09
C ILE A 18 20.21 -7.79 0.46
N LEU A 19 19.42 -8.81 0.13
CA LEU A 19 17.99 -8.86 0.45
C LEU A 19 17.74 -8.76 1.95
N LEU A 20 18.49 -9.53 2.76
CA LEU A 20 18.35 -9.49 4.21
C LEU A 20 18.73 -8.13 4.80
N ALA A 21 19.83 -7.54 4.34
CA ALA A 21 20.25 -6.21 4.80
C ALA A 21 19.22 -5.13 4.44
N GLY A 22 18.69 -5.17 3.21
CA GLY A 22 17.68 -4.21 2.75
C GLY A 22 16.31 -4.39 3.42
N LEU A 23 15.92 -5.62 3.76
CA LEU A 23 14.73 -5.89 4.56
C LEU A 23 14.93 -5.39 6.00
N ALA A 24 16.05 -5.70 6.63
CA ALA A 24 16.36 -5.26 7.99
C ALA A 24 16.34 -3.73 8.12
N ALA A 25 16.96 -3.02 7.18
CA ALA A 25 16.95 -1.55 7.16
C ALA A 25 15.53 -0.98 7.03
N ARG A 26 14.70 -1.57 6.16
CA ARG A 26 13.30 -1.16 5.98
C ARG A 26 12.44 -1.47 7.20
N SER A 27 12.59 -2.64 7.80
CA SER A 27 11.87 -3.03 9.01
C SER A 27 12.25 -2.15 10.20
N TYR A 28 13.54 -1.82 10.34
CA TYR A 28 14.00 -0.86 11.35
C TYR A 28 13.33 0.50 11.16
N LYS A 29 13.27 1.02 9.94
CA LYS A 29 12.58 2.27 9.63
C LYS A 29 11.07 2.20 9.88
N ALA A 30 10.42 1.13 9.48
CA ALA A 30 8.99 0.93 9.74
C ALA A 30 8.66 0.88 11.23
N GLY A 31 9.53 0.25 12.04
CA GLY A 31 9.39 0.23 13.50
C GLY A 31 9.55 1.60 14.17
N GLN A 32 10.07 2.61 13.48
CA GLN A 32 10.15 3.99 13.97
C GLN A 32 8.89 4.81 13.64
N ILE A 33 7.97 4.29 12.83
CA ILE A 33 6.75 5.00 12.42
C ILE A 33 5.65 4.74 13.45
N GLU A 34 5.38 5.74 14.29
CA GLU A 34 4.34 5.66 15.33
C GLU A 34 2.93 5.94 14.80
N LYS A 35 2.82 6.72 13.72
CA LYS A 35 1.56 7.17 13.12
C LYS A 35 1.60 7.00 11.61
N ILE A 36 0.44 6.70 11.01
CA ILE A 36 0.32 6.63 9.55
C ILE A 36 0.65 8.02 8.98
N PRO A 37 1.65 8.13 8.08
CA PRO A 37 1.96 9.38 7.39
C PRO A 37 0.72 9.93 6.67
N HIS A 38 0.59 11.25 6.59
CA HIS A 38 -0.55 11.89 5.93
C HIS A 38 -0.79 11.37 4.51
N ASP A 39 0.26 11.25 3.71
CA ASP A 39 0.16 10.82 2.31
C ASP A 39 -0.22 9.34 2.19
N ASP A 40 0.14 8.52 3.18
CA ASP A 40 -0.30 7.13 3.28
C ASP A 40 -1.79 7.05 3.61
N VAL A 41 -2.30 7.95 4.47
CA VAL A 41 -3.74 8.02 4.79
C VAL A 41 -4.55 8.31 3.52
N ILE A 42 -4.16 9.30 2.72
CA ILE A 42 -4.81 9.60 1.44
C ILE A 42 -4.74 8.38 0.51
N SER A 43 -3.56 7.76 0.40
CA SER A 43 -3.38 6.59 -0.44
C SER A 43 -4.28 5.43 -0.03
N TYR A 44 -4.50 5.23 1.28
CA TYR A 44 -5.39 4.19 1.81
C TYR A 44 -6.86 4.52 1.57
N MET A 45 -7.28 5.79 1.70
CA MET A 45 -8.66 6.19 1.37
C MET A 45 -8.97 5.98 -0.11
N VAL A 46 -8.02 6.31 -1.00
CA VAL A 46 -8.15 6.01 -2.44
C VAL A 46 -8.21 4.51 -2.68
N ALA A 47 -7.25 3.76 -2.13
CA ALA A 47 -7.15 2.32 -2.33
C ALA A 47 -8.37 1.57 -1.78
N THR A 48 -9.01 2.06 -0.72
CA THR A 48 -10.23 1.44 -0.15
C THR A 48 -11.52 1.99 -0.73
N ALA A 49 -11.45 2.92 -1.69
CA ALA A 49 -12.57 3.55 -2.38
C ALA A 49 -13.44 4.48 -1.51
N HIS A 50 -12.85 5.16 -0.53
CA HIS A 50 -13.55 6.04 0.40
C HIS A 50 -13.14 7.53 0.31
N LEU A 51 -12.38 7.91 -0.73
CA LEU A 51 -11.89 9.30 -0.82
C LEU A 51 -13.03 10.30 -1.02
N ASP A 52 -14.01 9.98 -1.86
CA ASP A 52 -15.18 10.82 -2.11
C ASP A 52 -16.05 10.95 -0.84
N ASP A 53 -16.29 9.84 -0.14
CA ASP A 53 -17.02 9.82 1.14
C ASP A 53 -16.33 10.68 2.22
N TYR A 54 -15.00 10.62 2.26
CA TYR A 54 -14.21 11.48 3.13
C TYR A 54 -14.40 12.95 2.77
N HIS A 55 -14.32 13.32 1.48
CA HIS A 55 -14.53 14.68 1.04
C HIS A 55 -15.94 15.19 1.35
N GLN A 56 -16.96 14.36 1.12
CA GLN A 56 -18.34 14.69 1.46
C GLN A 56 -18.48 14.93 2.98
N THR A 57 -17.88 14.07 3.80
CA THR A 57 -17.94 14.20 5.27
C THR A 57 -17.25 15.46 5.75
N ILE A 58 -16.11 15.84 5.16
CA ILE A 58 -15.44 17.11 5.46
C ILE A 58 -16.32 18.30 5.07
N SER A 59 -16.97 18.26 3.91
CA SER A 59 -17.91 19.29 3.46
C SER A 59 -19.07 19.46 4.44
N ASP A 60 -19.68 18.35 4.86
CA ASP A 60 -20.78 18.35 5.83
C ASP A 60 -20.35 18.94 7.19
N LEU A 61 -19.15 18.60 7.67
CA LEU A 61 -18.61 19.13 8.93
C LEU A 61 -18.28 20.63 8.86
N GLN A 62 -17.95 21.15 7.67
CA GLN A 62 -17.75 22.58 7.46
C GLN A 62 -19.09 23.34 7.52
N ALA A 63 -20.16 22.75 7.01
CA ALA A 63 -21.51 23.31 7.10
C ALA A 63 -22.09 23.20 8.52
N GLU A 64 -21.92 22.05 9.18
CA GLU A 64 -22.45 21.76 10.50
C GLU A 64 -21.37 21.11 11.41
N PRO A 65 -20.61 21.91 12.16
CA PRO A 65 -19.52 21.40 13.01
C PRO A 65 -20.03 20.47 14.12
N ARG A 66 -19.53 19.24 14.12
CA ARG A 66 -19.81 18.24 15.16
C ARG A 66 -18.61 17.33 15.39
N TRP A 67 -18.53 16.73 16.57
CA TRP A 67 -17.53 15.71 16.86
C TRP A 67 -17.95 14.37 16.26
N LEU A 68 -17.06 13.75 15.50
CA LEU A 68 -17.22 12.37 15.03
C LEU A 68 -16.39 11.42 15.88
N GLU A 69 -16.92 10.21 16.07
CA GLU A 69 -16.18 9.15 16.74
C GLU A 69 -14.97 8.73 15.89
N ASN A 70 -13.87 8.34 16.57
CA ASN A 70 -12.65 7.88 15.89
C ASN A 70 -12.88 6.70 14.93
N ARG A 71 -13.90 5.86 15.19
CA ARG A 71 -14.24 4.73 14.31
C ARG A 71 -14.56 5.20 12.88
N VAL A 72 -15.23 6.34 12.72
CA VAL A 72 -15.64 6.86 11.41
C VAL A 72 -14.42 7.11 10.54
N TRP A 73 -13.39 7.76 11.10
CA TRP A 73 -12.14 8.02 10.39
C TRP A 73 -11.35 6.75 10.07
N ARG A 74 -11.40 5.75 10.97
CA ARG A 74 -10.72 4.46 10.75
C ARG A 74 -11.39 3.63 9.67
N ASP A 75 -12.70 3.75 9.52
CA ASP A 75 -13.46 2.96 8.54
C ASP A 75 -13.09 3.36 7.10
N TYR A 76 -12.75 4.64 6.84
CA TYR A 76 -12.19 5.07 5.55
C TYR A 76 -10.84 4.44 5.19
N LEU A 77 -10.14 3.81 6.13
CA LEU A 77 -8.87 3.13 5.89
C LEU A 77 -9.03 1.62 5.71
N ARG A 78 -10.27 1.12 5.77
CA ARG A 78 -10.57 -0.31 5.69
C ARG A 78 -11.34 -0.61 4.39
N PRO A 79 -11.00 -1.69 3.68
CA PRO A 79 -11.80 -2.10 2.52
C PRO A 79 -13.23 -2.44 2.94
N GLY A 80 -14.20 -1.97 2.14
CA GLY A 80 -15.61 -2.33 2.33
C GLY A 80 -15.91 -3.80 2.02
N PRO A 81 -17.14 -4.27 2.34
CA PRO A 81 -17.59 -5.64 2.06
C PRO A 81 -17.76 -5.90 0.56
N GLU A 82 -17.78 -4.85 -0.26
CA GLU A 82 -17.98 -4.93 -1.70
C GLU A 82 -16.93 -5.82 -2.40
N PRO A 83 -17.32 -6.52 -3.48
CA PRO A 83 -16.40 -7.30 -4.31
C PRO A 83 -15.25 -6.44 -4.81
N MET A 84 -14.08 -7.08 -5.01
CA MET A 84 -12.89 -6.36 -5.48
C MET A 84 -13.16 -5.58 -6.77
N ALA A 85 -13.86 -6.16 -7.74
CA ALA A 85 -14.17 -5.49 -9.00
C ALA A 85 -14.96 -4.18 -8.82
N ALA A 86 -15.93 -4.15 -7.90
CA ALA A 86 -16.72 -2.96 -7.59
C ALA A 86 -15.86 -1.90 -6.88
N SER A 87 -15.09 -2.33 -5.86
CA SER A 87 -14.13 -1.47 -5.15
C SER A 87 -13.10 -0.85 -6.09
N LEU A 88 -12.63 -1.59 -7.12
CA LEU A 88 -11.69 -1.06 -8.10
C LEU A 88 -12.32 -0.05 -9.05
N ALA A 89 -13.58 -0.26 -9.47
CA ALA A 89 -14.29 0.71 -10.29
C ALA A 89 -14.42 2.05 -9.56
N GLU A 90 -14.75 2.00 -8.27
CA GLU A 90 -14.84 3.18 -7.41
C GLU A 90 -13.47 3.82 -7.16
N THR A 91 -12.41 3.05 -6.92
CA THR A 91 -11.03 3.60 -6.85
C THR A 91 -10.67 4.36 -8.12
N ILE A 92 -10.98 3.82 -9.30
CA ILE A 92 -10.70 4.50 -10.58
C ILE A 92 -11.49 5.80 -10.69
N HIS A 93 -12.76 5.79 -10.26
CA HIS A 93 -13.59 6.99 -10.22
C HIS A 93 -12.97 8.08 -9.34
N ASN A 94 -12.61 7.73 -8.09
CA ASN A 94 -12.00 8.65 -7.13
C ASN A 94 -10.67 9.23 -7.65
N LEU A 95 -9.84 8.41 -8.30
CA LEU A 95 -8.61 8.87 -8.96
C LEU A 95 -8.92 9.93 -10.02
N GLN A 96 -9.88 9.66 -10.91
CA GLN A 96 -10.24 10.63 -11.96
C GLN A 96 -10.72 11.97 -11.41
N GLN A 97 -11.32 11.98 -10.23
CA GLN A 97 -11.84 13.20 -9.59
C GLN A 97 -10.80 13.94 -8.74
N HIS A 98 -9.96 13.20 -8.01
CA HIS A 98 -9.19 13.77 -6.90
C HIS A 98 -7.68 13.52 -6.96
N ASP A 99 -7.19 12.60 -7.79
CA ASP A 99 -5.78 12.20 -7.74
C ASP A 99 -5.21 11.73 -9.10
N ILE A 100 -4.08 12.30 -9.49
CA ILE A 100 -3.42 12.02 -10.78
C ILE A 100 -2.55 10.76 -10.79
N HIS A 101 -2.42 10.07 -9.65
CA HIS A 101 -1.54 8.90 -9.56
C HIS A 101 -2.05 7.71 -10.40
N PRO A 102 -1.14 6.91 -11.00
CA PRO A 102 -1.53 5.75 -11.78
C PRO A 102 -2.33 4.71 -10.97
N PRO A 103 -3.41 4.13 -11.53
CA PRO A 103 -4.34 3.28 -10.79
C PRO A 103 -3.71 1.97 -10.30
N VAL A 104 -2.69 1.47 -11.00
CA VAL A 104 -2.05 0.17 -10.73
C VAL A 104 -1.54 0.07 -9.28
N TYR A 105 -0.99 1.17 -8.74
CA TYR A 105 -0.51 1.20 -7.36
C TYR A 105 -1.65 0.97 -6.36
N PHE A 106 -2.81 1.58 -6.58
CA PHE A 106 -3.97 1.45 -5.70
C PHE A 106 -4.65 0.08 -5.82
N LEU A 107 -4.58 -0.57 -6.98
CA LEU A 107 -5.01 -1.97 -7.13
C LEU A 107 -4.20 -2.88 -6.19
N TRP A 108 -2.87 -2.73 -6.22
CA TRP A 108 -1.97 -3.48 -5.35
C TRP A 108 -2.25 -3.16 -3.87
N LEU A 109 -2.42 -1.88 -3.55
CA LEU A 109 -2.65 -1.46 -2.18
C LEU A 109 -3.98 -1.98 -1.64
N ASN A 110 -5.06 -2.00 -2.44
CA ASN A 110 -6.34 -2.61 -2.05
C ASN A 110 -6.17 -4.10 -1.69
N LEU A 111 -5.40 -4.86 -2.49
CA LEU A 111 -5.09 -6.26 -2.20
C LEU A 111 -4.36 -6.42 -0.86
N VAL A 112 -3.34 -5.59 -0.62
CA VAL A 112 -2.58 -5.61 0.63
C VAL A 112 -3.48 -5.29 1.82
N LEU A 113 -4.31 -4.25 1.73
CA LEU A 113 -5.21 -3.83 2.81
C LEU A 113 -6.29 -4.88 3.09
N ARG A 114 -6.82 -5.57 2.08
CA ARG A 114 -7.77 -6.69 2.25
C ARG A 114 -7.13 -7.92 2.89
N ALA A 115 -5.82 -8.11 2.71
CA ALA A 115 -5.08 -9.23 3.30
C ALA A 115 -4.67 -8.97 4.77
N LEU A 116 -4.74 -7.73 5.24
CA LEU A 116 -4.39 -7.33 6.60
C LEU A 116 -5.64 -7.21 7.47
N PRO A 117 -5.56 -7.60 8.76
CA PRO A 117 -6.69 -7.45 9.69
C PRO A 117 -6.95 -5.98 10.05
N ASP A 118 -5.94 -5.13 9.97
CA ASP A 118 -6.02 -3.71 10.29
C ASP A 118 -4.98 -2.89 9.50
N THR A 119 -5.34 -1.66 9.18
CA THR A 119 -4.47 -0.69 8.52
C THR A 119 -3.61 0.04 9.55
N GLY A 120 -2.30 0.09 9.33
CA GLY A 120 -1.35 0.73 10.23
C GLY A 120 -0.02 1.07 9.56
N PRO A 121 0.94 1.60 10.32
CA PRO A 121 2.27 1.97 9.81
C PRO A 121 2.99 0.83 9.04
N TRP A 122 2.70 -0.42 9.39
CA TRP A 122 3.29 -1.59 8.76
C TRP A 122 2.68 -1.94 7.40
N SER A 123 1.48 -1.45 7.07
CA SER A 123 0.80 -1.74 5.80
C SER A 123 1.59 -1.19 4.60
N GLY A 124 2.13 0.02 4.73
CA GLY A 124 3.02 0.62 3.72
C GLY A 124 4.38 -0.09 3.63
N TRP A 125 4.95 -0.51 4.77
CA TRP A 125 6.18 -1.30 4.81
C TRP A 125 6.03 -2.62 4.05
N LEU A 126 4.91 -3.33 4.22
CA LEU A 126 4.70 -4.64 3.59
C LEU A 126 4.78 -4.53 2.06
N SER A 127 4.11 -3.54 1.48
CA SER A 127 4.18 -3.26 0.04
C SER A 127 5.62 -2.98 -0.41
N ASN A 128 6.34 -2.14 0.32
CA ASN A 128 7.73 -1.80 0.02
C ASN A 128 8.68 -3.01 0.14
N ALA A 129 8.46 -3.88 1.12
CA ALA A 129 9.24 -5.10 1.32
C ALA A 129 9.02 -6.09 0.17
N VAL A 130 7.77 -6.29 -0.26
CA VAL A 130 7.45 -7.17 -1.40
C VAL A 130 8.10 -6.67 -2.68
N PHE A 131 7.91 -5.39 -3.03
CA PHE A 131 8.53 -4.83 -4.23
C PHE A 131 10.05 -4.85 -4.19
N TYR A 132 10.65 -4.66 -3.01
CA TYR A 132 12.09 -4.77 -2.84
C TYR A 132 12.60 -6.19 -3.13
N VAL A 133 11.93 -7.22 -2.59
CA VAL A 133 12.30 -8.62 -2.83
C VAL A 133 12.12 -8.99 -4.30
N LEU A 134 10.98 -8.62 -4.90
CA LEU A 134 10.70 -8.90 -6.31
C LEU A 134 11.73 -8.23 -7.23
N ASN A 135 12.02 -6.94 -7.03
CA ASN A 135 13.02 -6.23 -7.82
C ASN A 135 14.42 -6.81 -7.61
N GLY A 136 14.77 -7.18 -6.37
CA GLY A 136 16.03 -7.85 -6.08
C GLY A 136 16.16 -9.15 -6.90
N ILE A 137 15.19 -10.04 -6.82
CA ILE A 137 15.20 -11.31 -7.58
C ILE A 137 15.29 -11.05 -9.08
N LEU A 138 14.48 -10.14 -9.62
CA LEU A 138 14.45 -9.84 -11.06
C LEU A 138 15.78 -9.28 -11.57
N LEU A 139 16.42 -8.37 -10.82
CA LEU A 139 17.72 -7.81 -11.21
C LEU A 139 18.80 -8.89 -11.33
N PHE A 140 18.77 -9.91 -10.48
CA PHE A 140 19.73 -11.02 -10.53
C PHE A 140 19.35 -12.14 -11.51
N GLN A 141 18.11 -12.16 -12.02
CA GLN A 141 17.70 -13.06 -13.10
C GLN A 141 17.94 -12.45 -14.49
N LEU A 142 17.95 -11.12 -14.59
CA LEU A 142 18.13 -10.36 -15.83
C LEU A 142 19.58 -9.93 -16.09
N GLY A 143 20.42 -9.87 -15.05
CA GLY A 143 21.86 -9.57 -15.15
C GLY A 143 22.71 -10.83 -15.17
#